data_AF-M5DRZ8-F1
#
_entry.id   AF-M5DRZ8-F1
#
_cell.length_a   1.000
_cell.length_b   1.000
_cell.length_c   1.000
_cell.angle_alpha   90.00
_cell.angle_beta   90.00
_cell.angle_gamma   90.00
#
_symmetry.space_group_name_H-M   'P 1'
#
loop_
_entity.id
_entity.type
_entity.pdbx_description
1 polymer ?
#
loop_
_entity_poly.entity_id
_entity_poly.type
_entity_poly.pdbx_seq_one_letter_code
_entity_poly.pdbx_strand_id
1 'polypeptide(L)'
;MSYAKLNIGDVDPDHGVEIKAVIEKSADTIVYIDIYDNIMWKVNRQLPEDISAVLNQVAIQEAKSEFLAGTPYLFSCRKLLAEALSRAFMRNDLVMATSLINEAKQHIAQKNRELGRQWFYSSAYISVSVLFLLYLASLLLKEYIEILNSEIFLSFIIGGVGALMSIVTRTSNIKINATEGKVAHILDGMSRIVAGCIGGFFMALLVKSGLIFGGEVYQNNEYYLVLAVALLAGASERLVPSLINKLSRETSESESGSV
;
A
#
# COMPACT_ATOMS: atom_id res chain seq x y z
N MET A 1 33.31 -24.46 -22.64
CA MET A 1 32.28 -24.24 -23.68
C MET A 1 32.28 -22.75 -24.00
N SER A 2 32.20 -22.32 -25.26
CA SER A 2 32.16 -20.88 -25.58
C SER A 2 30.73 -20.36 -25.43
N TYR A 3 30.52 -19.36 -24.57
CA TYR A 3 29.19 -18.78 -24.34
C TYR A 3 28.68 -17.96 -25.53
N ALA A 4 29.53 -17.65 -26.50
CA ALA A 4 29.16 -16.92 -27.72
C ALA A 4 28.06 -17.64 -28.54
N LYS A 5 27.93 -18.96 -28.41
CA LYS A 5 26.95 -19.77 -29.15
C LYS A 5 25.52 -19.68 -28.59
N LEU A 6 25.32 -19.25 -27.34
CA LEU A 6 24.01 -19.17 -26.72
C LEU A 6 23.21 -17.97 -27.23
N ASN A 7 21.97 -18.19 -27.64
CA ASN A 7 21.04 -17.20 -28.18
C ASN A 7 19.72 -17.18 -27.40
N ILE A 8 18.88 -16.20 -27.71
CA ILE A 8 17.52 -16.12 -27.18
C ILE A 8 16.74 -17.36 -27.63
N GLY A 9 16.05 -18.01 -26.70
CA GLY A 9 15.34 -19.27 -26.91
C GLY A 9 16.18 -20.53 -26.70
N ASP A 10 17.51 -20.41 -26.55
CA ASP A 10 18.33 -21.55 -26.17
C ASP A 10 18.14 -21.88 -24.69
N VAL A 11 18.25 -23.17 -24.34
CA VAL A 11 18.25 -23.63 -22.95
C VAL A 11 19.68 -23.58 -22.40
N ASP A 12 19.88 -22.92 -21.27
CA ASP A 12 21.15 -22.95 -20.57
C ASP A 12 21.47 -24.40 -20.16
N PRO A 13 22.58 -25.00 -20.65
CA PRO A 13 22.95 -26.38 -20.34
C PRO A 13 23.24 -26.65 -18.86
N ASP A 14 23.59 -25.63 -18.07
CA ASP A 14 23.95 -25.82 -16.66
C ASP A 14 22.74 -25.68 -15.72
N HIS A 15 21.76 -24.84 -16.10
CA HIS A 15 20.61 -24.51 -15.25
C HIS A 15 19.28 -25.08 -15.77
N GLY A 16 19.25 -25.53 -17.03
CA GLY A 16 18.04 -26.07 -17.66
C GLY A 16 16.93 -25.02 -17.89
N VAL A 17 17.27 -23.72 -17.87
CA VAL A 17 16.32 -22.63 -18.09
C VAL A 17 16.49 -21.99 -19.46
N GLU A 18 15.39 -21.60 -20.08
CA GLU A 18 15.41 -20.93 -21.39
C GLU A 18 15.84 -19.46 -21.25
N ILE A 19 16.66 -19.01 -22.19
CA ILE A 19 17.15 -17.63 -22.27
C ILE A 19 16.07 -16.75 -22.89
N LYS A 20 15.48 -15.86 -22.09
CA LYS A 20 14.49 -14.88 -22.54
C LYS A 20 15.14 -13.68 -23.22
N ALA A 21 16.25 -13.18 -22.68
CA ALA A 21 16.97 -12.03 -23.25
C ALA A 21 18.48 -12.12 -22.97
N VAL A 22 19.30 -11.89 -23.99
CA VAL A 22 20.75 -11.76 -23.84
C VAL A 22 21.10 -10.28 -23.72
N ILE A 23 21.86 -9.91 -22.69
CA ILE A 23 22.27 -8.52 -22.46
C ILE A 23 23.61 -8.25 -23.16
N GLU A 24 24.62 -9.05 -22.85
CA GLU A 24 25.92 -9.03 -23.50
C GLU A 24 26.53 -10.43 -23.39
N LYS A 25 27.27 -10.85 -24.42
CA LYS A 25 27.99 -12.13 -24.43
C LYS A 25 29.35 -11.99 -25.10
N SER A 26 30.32 -12.74 -24.59
CA SER A 26 31.66 -12.94 -25.14
C SER A 26 31.99 -14.44 -25.17
N ALA A 27 33.22 -14.81 -25.53
CA ALA A 27 33.62 -16.22 -25.51
C ALA A 27 33.65 -16.82 -24.10
N ASP A 28 33.95 -15.99 -23.10
CA ASP A 28 34.26 -16.33 -21.71
C ASP A 28 33.23 -15.77 -20.70
N THR A 29 32.37 -14.84 -21.09
CA THR A 29 31.37 -14.23 -20.21
C THR A 29 30.01 -14.16 -20.91
N ILE A 30 28.92 -14.38 -20.17
CA ILE A 30 27.56 -14.09 -20.63
C ILE A 30 26.73 -13.53 -19.48
N VAL A 31 25.91 -12.53 -19.77
CA VAL A 31 24.87 -12.02 -18.87
C VAL A 31 23.55 -12.03 -19.62
N TYR A 32 22.54 -12.65 -19.03
CA TYR A 32 21.24 -12.84 -19.65
C TYR A 32 20.12 -12.86 -18.61
N ILE A 33 18.87 -12.81 -19.08
CA ILE A 33 17.67 -12.91 -18.27
C ILE A 33 16.91 -14.17 -18.72
N ASP A 34 16.48 -14.99 -17.78
CA ASP A 34 15.72 -16.21 -18.05
C ASP A 34 14.21 -15.93 -18.25
N ILE A 35 13.45 -16.98 -18.56
CA ILE A 35 11.98 -16.90 -18.72
C ILE A 35 11.23 -16.48 -17.44
N TYR A 36 11.86 -16.57 -16.27
CA TYR A 36 11.31 -16.20 -14.97
C TYR A 36 11.76 -14.80 -14.51
N ASP A 37 12.39 -14.02 -15.40
CA ASP A 37 12.94 -12.69 -15.11
C ASP A 37 14.09 -12.68 -14.09
N ASN A 38 14.78 -13.81 -13.87
CA ASN A 38 16.00 -13.86 -13.06
C ASN A 38 17.21 -13.43 -13.89
N ILE A 39 18.13 -12.70 -13.26
CA ILE A 39 19.39 -12.34 -13.89
C ILE A 39 20.36 -13.52 -13.71
N MET A 40 20.83 -14.03 -14.83
CA MET A 40 21.78 -15.13 -14.88
C MET A 40 23.07 -14.65 -15.53
N TRP A 41 24.19 -15.12 -15.02
CA TRP A 41 25.49 -14.76 -15.56
C TRP A 41 26.49 -15.88 -15.36
N LYS A 42 27.48 -15.93 -16.26
CA LYS A 42 28.62 -16.85 -16.17
C LYS A 42 29.87 -16.13 -16.61
N VAL A 43 30.95 -16.38 -15.89
CA VAL A 43 32.28 -15.81 -16.17
C VAL A 43 33.30 -16.92 -16.05
N ASN A 44 34.01 -17.22 -17.13
CA ASN A 44 35.08 -18.20 -17.20
C ASN A 44 36.46 -17.52 -17.27
N ARG A 45 36.67 -16.59 -16.33
CA ARG A 45 37.94 -15.89 -16.06
C ARG A 45 37.93 -15.41 -14.62
N GLN A 46 39.10 -15.00 -14.13
CA GLN A 46 39.21 -14.41 -12.80
C GLN A 46 38.48 -13.06 -12.76
N LEU A 47 37.62 -12.91 -11.74
CA LEU A 47 36.88 -11.68 -11.51
C LEU A 47 37.77 -10.63 -10.80
N PRO A 48 37.59 -9.32 -11.08
CA PRO A 48 38.22 -8.26 -10.30
C PRO A 48 37.79 -8.32 -8.83
N GLU A 49 38.69 -8.04 -7.88
CA GLU A 49 38.38 -8.09 -6.43
C GLU A 49 37.22 -7.13 -6.06
N ASP A 50 37.19 -5.95 -6.69
CA ASP A 50 36.22 -4.90 -6.43
C ASP A 50 34.78 -5.21 -6.93
N ILE A 51 34.60 -6.28 -7.71
CA ILE A 51 33.28 -6.59 -8.30
C ILE A 51 32.26 -7.07 -7.26
N SER A 52 32.75 -7.56 -6.12
CA SER A 52 31.92 -8.09 -5.03
C SER A 52 30.91 -7.05 -4.54
N ALA A 53 31.29 -5.77 -4.53
CA ALA A 53 30.39 -4.68 -4.15
C ALA A 53 29.21 -4.52 -5.14
N VAL A 54 29.48 -4.64 -6.44
CA VAL A 54 28.46 -4.58 -7.49
C VAL A 54 27.50 -5.78 -7.38
N LEU A 55 28.05 -6.99 -7.22
CA LEU A 55 27.24 -8.21 -7.05
C LEU A 55 26.30 -8.11 -5.86
N ASN A 56 26.80 -7.65 -4.72
CA ASN A 56 25.99 -7.47 -3.52
C ASN A 56 24.88 -6.43 -3.73
N GLN A 57 25.18 -5.31 -4.39
CA GLN A 57 24.17 -4.29 -4.67
C GLN A 57 23.09 -4.80 -5.62
N VAL A 58 23.46 -5.54 -6.66
CA VAL A 58 22.52 -6.17 -7.59
C VAL A 58 21.63 -7.14 -6.84
N ALA A 59 22.18 -8.07 -6.05
CA ALA A 59 21.40 -9.03 -5.27
C ALA A 59 20.40 -8.33 -4.32
N ILE A 60 20.81 -7.23 -3.66
CA ILE A 60 19.93 -6.43 -2.81
C ILE A 60 18.78 -5.80 -3.62
N GLN A 61 19.05 -5.24 -4.81
CA GLN A 61 18.01 -4.63 -5.63
C GLN A 61 17.08 -5.69 -6.24
N GLU A 62 17.61 -6.85 -6.60
CA GLU A 62 16.83 -7.99 -7.07
C GLU A 62 15.80 -8.41 -6.02
N ALA A 63 16.23 -8.68 -4.79
CA ALA A 63 15.34 -9.01 -3.69
C ALA A 63 14.29 -7.89 -3.43
N LYS A 64 14.71 -6.62 -3.48
CA LYS A 64 13.79 -5.48 -3.32
C LYS A 64 12.79 -5.31 -4.45
N SER A 65 13.05 -5.85 -5.63
CA SER A 65 12.17 -5.76 -6.80
C SER A 65 11.12 -6.87 -6.86
N GLU A 66 11.15 -7.85 -5.96
CA GLU A 66 10.30 -9.05 -6.02
C GLU A 66 8.79 -8.73 -5.96
N PHE A 67 8.39 -7.64 -5.30
CA PHE A 67 6.99 -7.19 -5.32
C PHE A 67 6.47 -6.81 -6.72
N LEU A 68 7.35 -6.69 -7.71
CA LEU A 68 7.02 -6.45 -9.13
C LEU A 68 6.82 -7.75 -9.92
N ALA A 69 6.90 -8.93 -9.30
CA ALA A 69 6.71 -10.22 -9.95
C ALA A 69 5.42 -10.27 -10.78
N GLY A 70 5.54 -10.78 -12.01
CA GLY A 70 4.43 -10.84 -12.98
C GLY A 70 4.08 -9.51 -13.65
N THR A 71 4.78 -8.42 -13.34
CA THR A 71 4.60 -7.12 -14.02
C THR A 71 5.67 -6.90 -15.10
N PRO A 72 5.37 -6.16 -16.18
CA PRO A 72 6.38 -5.80 -17.18
C PRO A 72 7.50 -4.92 -16.61
N TYR A 73 7.29 -4.30 -15.45
CA TYR A 73 8.30 -3.45 -14.79
C TYR A 73 9.44 -4.25 -14.18
N LEU A 74 9.19 -5.49 -13.74
CA LEU A 74 10.25 -6.35 -13.21
C LEU A 74 11.32 -6.59 -14.27
N PHE A 75 10.90 -7.00 -15.47
CA PHE A 75 11.82 -7.22 -16.60
C PHE A 75 12.68 -5.98 -16.90
N SER A 76 12.09 -4.79 -16.95
CA SER A 76 12.83 -3.54 -17.16
C SER A 76 13.85 -3.26 -16.06
N CYS A 77 13.52 -3.51 -14.80
CA CYS A 77 14.46 -3.37 -13.68
C CYS A 77 15.59 -4.40 -13.76
N ARG A 78 15.26 -5.66 -14.06
CA ARG A 78 16.22 -6.76 -14.20
C ARG A 78 17.17 -6.52 -15.37
N LYS A 79 16.68 -5.94 -16.46
CA LYS A 79 17.49 -5.51 -17.60
C LYS A 79 18.54 -4.47 -17.20
N LEU A 80 18.16 -3.42 -16.47
CA LEU A 80 19.13 -2.41 -16.00
C LEU A 80 20.20 -3.01 -15.07
N LEU A 81 19.79 -3.87 -14.14
CA LEU A 81 20.71 -4.55 -13.23
C LEU A 81 21.65 -5.51 -13.97
N ALA A 82 21.14 -6.23 -14.98
CA ALA A 82 21.94 -7.13 -15.81
C ALA A 82 22.90 -6.36 -16.72
N GLU A 83 22.50 -5.19 -17.25
CA GLU A 83 23.39 -4.27 -17.95
C GLU A 83 24.51 -3.77 -17.03
N ALA A 84 24.19 -3.46 -15.77
CA ALA A 84 25.19 -3.09 -14.78
C ALA A 84 26.22 -4.21 -14.54
N LEU A 85 25.77 -5.45 -14.39
CA LEU A 85 26.65 -6.62 -14.29
C LEU A 85 27.51 -6.78 -15.54
N SER A 86 26.94 -6.61 -16.74
CA SER A 86 27.69 -6.71 -17.97
C SER A 86 28.82 -5.68 -18.06
N ARG A 87 28.53 -4.42 -17.70
CA ARG A 87 29.54 -3.35 -17.64
C ARG A 87 30.66 -3.67 -16.67
N ALA A 88 30.31 -4.19 -15.49
CA ALA A 88 31.27 -4.57 -14.46
C ALA A 88 32.13 -5.76 -14.93
N PHE A 89 31.52 -6.83 -15.45
CA PHE A 89 32.25 -7.99 -15.91
C PHE A 89 33.09 -7.67 -17.15
N MET A 90 32.47 -7.25 -18.26
CA MET A 90 33.13 -7.18 -19.57
C MET A 90 34.07 -6.00 -19.73
N ARG A 91 33.75 -4.86 -19.11
CA ARG A 91 34.45 -3.59 -19.34
C ARG A 91 35.21 -3.08 -18.11
N ASN A 92 35.06 -3.76 -16.97
CA ASN A 92 35.58 -3.31 -15.68
C ASN A 92 35.14 -1.86 -15.33
N ASP A 93 33.97 -1.45 -15.83
CA ASP A 93 33.44 -0.10 -15.64
C ASP A 93 32.49 -0.09 -14.44
N LEU A 94 33.09 -0.06 -13.25
CA LEU A 94 32.37 -0.08 -11.97
C LEU A 94 31.57 1.21 -11.73
N VAL A 95 32.01 2.34 -12.31
CA VAL A 95 31.34 3.63 -12.18
C VAL A 95 30.01 3.60 -12.94
N MET A 96 30.03 3.16 -14.20
CA MET A 96 28.81 3.02 -14.99
C MET A 96 27.88 1.95 -14.44
N ALA A 97 28.42 0.81 -13.97
CA ALA A 97 27.64 -0.23 -13.30
C ALA A 97 26.89 0.32 -12.08
N THR A 98 27.58 1.09 -11.23
CA THR A 98 26.98 1.72 -10.05
C THR A 98 25.90 2.74 -10.44
N SER A 99 26.11 3.49 -11.51
CA SER A 99 25.10 4.43 -12.04
C SER A 99 23.81 3.71 -12.47
N LEU A 100 23.93 2.62 -13.23
CA LEU A 100 22.78 1.81 -13.67
C LEU A 100 22.04 1.17 -12.49
N ILE A 101 22.76 0.70 -11.47
CA ILE A 101 22.16 0.17 -10.23
C ILE A 101 21.38 1.28 -9.50
N ASN A 102 21.93 2.49 -9.43
CA ASN A 102 21.24 3.62 -8.79
C ASN A 102 19.98 4.02 -9.56
N GLU A 103 20.00 3.98 -10.89
CA GLU A 103 18.82 4.20 -11.72
C GLU A 103 17.76 3.12 -11.47
N ALA A 104 18.15 1.84 -11.49
CA ALA A 104 17.25 0.73 -11.15
C ALA A 104 16.65 0.88 -9.74
N LYS A 105 17.46 1.27 -8.75
CA LYS A 105 17.02 1.56 -7.38
C LYS A 105 15.98 2.68 -7.33
N GLN A 106 16.16 3.76 -8.10
CA GLN A 106 15.18 4.84 -8.18
C GLN A 106 13.87 4.37 -8.81
N HIS A 107 13.93 3.60 -9.90
CA HIS A 107 12.75 3.02 -10.55
C HIS A 107 11.98 2.07 -9.61
N ILE A 108 12.69 1.16 -8.92
CA ILE A 108 12.10 0.26 -7.93
C ILE A 108 11.43 1.07 -6.82
N ALA A 109 12.12 2.09 -6.28
CA ALA A 109 11.56 2.93 -5.21
C ALA A 109 10.33 3.73 -5.65
N GLN A 110 10.30 4.24 -6.89
CA GLN A 110 9.15 4.93 -7.44
C GLN A 110 7.96 3.98 -7.58
N LYS A 111 8.17 2.79 -8.16
CA LYS A 111 7.11 1.79 -8.34
C LYS A 111 6.60 1.23 -7.02
N ASN A 112 7.48 1.08 -6.04
CA ASN A 112 7.13 0.69 -4.67
C ASN A 112 6.13 1.68 -4.04
N ARG A 113 6.36 2.99 -4.20
CA ARG A 113 5.45 4.03 -3.71
C ARG A 113 4.13 4.05 -4.48
N GLU A 114 4.19 3.90 -5.79
CA GLU A 114 3.01 3.91 -6.67
C GLU A 114 2.07 2.75 -6.38
N LEU A 115 2.57 1.51 -6.41
CA LEU A 115 1.76 0.31 -6.17
C LEU A 115 1.23 0.25 -4.75
N GLY A 116 2.05 0.60 -3.76
CA GLY A 116 1.61 0.68 -2.37
C GLY A 116 0.44 1.64 -2.22
N ARG A 117 0.56 2.87 -2.78
CA ARG A 117 -0.53 3.85 -2.79
C ARG A 117 -1.77 3.32 -3.48
N GLN A 118 -1.61 2.68 -4.63
CA GLN A 118 -2.72 2.11 -5.38
C GLN A 118 -3.48 1.06 -4.55
N TRP A 119 -2.78 0.11 -3.92
CA TRP A 119 -3.41 -0.92 -3.09
C TRP A 119 -4.11 -0.33 -1.86
N PHE A 120 -3.47 0.61 -1.19
CA PHE A 120 -4.05 1.29 -0.03
C PHE A 120 -5.33 2.07 -0.40
N TYR A 121 -5.27 2.97 -1.40
CA TYR A 121 -6.45 3.76 -1.78
C TYR A 121 -7.56 2.92 -2.38
N SER A 122 -7.23 1.93 -3.23
CA SER A 122 -8.24 1.03 -3.79
C SER A 122 -8.99 0.28 -2.70
N SER A 123 -8.30 -0.19 -1.65
CA SER A 123 -8.97 -0.85 -0.52
C SER A 123 -9.93 0.08 0.24
N ALA A 124 -9.55 1.34 0.44
CA ALA A 124 -10.39 2.34 1.09
C ALA A 124 -11.63 2.68 0.24
N TYR A 125 -11.45 2.91 -1.07
CA TYR A 125 -12.56 3.15 -1.99
C TYR A 125 -13.52 1.96 -2.06
N ILE A 126 -12.99 0.74 -2.22
CA ILE A 126 -13.80 -0.49 -2.26
C ILE A 126 -14.60 -0.64 -0.97
N SER A 127 -13.99 -0.39 0.19
CA SER A 127 -14.67 -0.50 1.49
C SER A 127 -15.88 0.44 1.58
N VAL A 128 -15.72 1.71 1.20
CA VAL A 128 -16.83 2.67 1.19
C VAL A 128 -17.87 2.32 0.13
N SER A 129 -17.46 1.84 -1.05
CA SER A 129 -18.39 1.38 -2.08
C SER A 129 -19.24 0.20 -1.60
N VAL A 130 -18.65 -0.77 -0.89
CA VAL A 130 -19.39 -1.89 -0.28
C VAL A 130 -20.39 -1.38 0.75
N LEU A 131 -20.01 -0.45 1.63
CA LEU A 131 -20.93 0.16 2.59
C LEU A 131 -22.09 0.89 1.92
N PHE A 132 -21.82 1.61 0.83
CA PHE A 132 -22.85 2.28 0.03
C PHE A 132 -23.80 1.29 -0.64
N LEU A 133 -23.29 0.18 -1.17
CA LEU A 133 -24.12 -0.89 -1.74
C LEU A 133 -24.98 -1.57 -0.66
N LEU A 134 -24.44 -1.81 0.53
CA LEU A 134 -25.19 -2.34 1.66
C LEU A 134 -26.34 -1.41 2.08
N TYR A 135 -26.10 -0.10 2.03
CA TYR A 135 -27.15 0.90 2.25
C TYR A 135 -28.22 0.87 1.16
N LEU A 136 -27.85 0.83 -0.12
CA LEU A 136 -28.83 0.72 -1.21
C LEU A 136 -29.66 -0.56 -1.09
N ALA A 137 -29.02 -1.68 -0.73
CA ALA A 137 -29.71 -2.94 -0.48
C ALA A 137 -30.68 -2.84 0.71
N SER A 138 -30.32 -2.11 1.78
CA SER A 138 -31.23 -1.92 2.92
C SER A 138 -32.45 -1.06 2.59
N LEU A 139 -32.33 -0.10 1.67
CA LEU A 139 -33.48 0.66 1.16
C LEU A 139 -34.48 -0.25 0.43
N LEU A 140 -34.00 -1.22 -0.34
CA LEU A 140 -34.84 -2.19 -1.04
C LEU A 140 -35.52 -3.18 -0.09
N LEU A 141 -34.88 -3.47 1.05
CA LEU A 141 -35.37 -4.41 2.07
C LEU A 141 -36.05 -3.70 3.25
N LYS A 142 -36.44 -2.43 3.08
CA LYS A 142 -36.98 -1.58 4.15
C LYS A 142 -38.17 -2.19 4.89
N GLU A 143 -39.02 -2.93 4.19
CA GLU A 143 -40.20 -3.59 4.78
C GLU A 143 -39.84 -4.76 5.72
N TYR A 144 -38.62 -5.29 5.62
CA TYR A 144 -38.18 -6.47 6.35
C TYR A 144 -37.17 -6.17 7.46
N ILE A 145 -36.42 -5.06 7.37
CA ILE A 145 -35.34 -4.75 8.32
C ILE A 145 -35.34 -3.26 8.71
N GLU A 146 -36.09 -2.95 9.76
CA GLU A 146 -36.28 -1.58 10.26
C GLU A 146 -34.97 -0.96 10.80
N ILE A 147 -34.10 -1.78 11.41
CA ILE A 147 -32.80 -1.36 11.98
C ILE A 147 -31.89 -0.71 10.92
N LEU A 148 -31.93 -1.19 9.68
CA LEU A 148 -31.06 -0.69 8.60
C LEU A 148 -31.53 0.63 7.99
N ASN A 149 -32.70 1.13 8.38
CA ASN A 149 -33.19 2.48 8.03
C ASN A 149 -33.03 3.48 9.17
N SER A 150 -32.36 3.10 10.26
CA SER A 150 -32.11 4.01 11.37
C SER A 150 -31.08 5.08 10.98
N GLU A 151 -31.28 6.30 11.49
CA GLU A 151 -30.32 7.40 11.37
C GLU A 151 -28.93 6.99 11.88
N ILE A 152 -28.89 6.13 12.90
CA ILE A 152 -27.68 5.56 13.49
C ILE A 152 -26.89 4.72 12.47
N PHE A 153 -27.58 3.88 11.69
CA PHE A 153 -26.94 3.10 10.64
C PHE A 153 -26.39 4.00 9.51
N LEU A 154 -27.14 5.03 9.14
CA LEU A 154 -26.65 6.02 8.17
C LEU A 154 -25.41 6.76 8.69
N SER A 155 -25.39 7.13 9.98
CA SER A 155 -24.20 7.73 10.61
C SER A 155 -22.98 6.83 10.62
N PHE A 156 -23.15 5.51 10.75
CA PHE A 156 -22.05 4.54 10.61
C PHE A 156 -21.43 4.61 9.21
N ILE A 157 -22.26 4.66 8.16
CA ILE A 157 -21.78 4.75 6.78
C ILE A 157 -21.13 6.12 6.51
N ILE A 158 -21.76 7.21 6.96
CA ILE A 158 -21.25 8.58 6.80
C ILE A 158 -19.93 8.77 7.56
N GLY A 159 -19.74 8.11 8.70
CA GLY A 159 -18.43 8.04 9.36
C GLY A 159 -17.35 7.39 8.49
N GLY A 160 -17.68 6.35 7.75
CA GLY A 160 -16.77 5.74 6.76
C GLY A 160 -16.40 6.70 5.63
N VAL A 161 -17.39 7.47 5.12
CA VAL A 161 -17.15 8.53 4.12
C VAL A 161 -16.22 9.61 4.67
N GLY A 162 -16.42 10.01 5.93
CA GLY A 162 -15.53 10.95 6.62
C GLY A 162 -14.09 10.44 6.67
N ALA A 163 -13.89 9.17 7.02
CA ALA A 163 -12.56 8.56 7.03
C ALA A 163 -11.92 8.53 5.64
N LEU A 164 -12.69 8.24 4.59
CA LEU A 164 -12.21 8.33 3.22
C LEU A 164 -11.76 9.76 2.85
N MET A 165 -12.51 10.79 3.24
CA MET A 165 -12.08 12.19 3.04
C MET A 165 -10.77 12.48 3.80
N SER A 166 -10.60 11.96 5.01
CA SER A 166 -9.36 12.07 5.77
C SER A 166 -8.17 11.43 5.06
N ILE A 167 -8.39 10.24 4.50
CA ILE A 167 -7.38 9.50 3.75
C ILE A 167 -6.96 10.29 2.50
N VAL A 168 -7.92 10.76 1.70
CA VAL A 168 -7.65 11.50 0.46
C VAL A 168 -6.92 12.81 0.74
N THR A 169 -7.33 13.56 1.77
CA THR A 169 -6.71 14.84 2.12
C THR A 169 -5.29 14.70 2.70
N ARG A 170 -4.95 13.55 3.30
CA ARG A 170 -3.63 13.28 3.90
C ARG A 170 -2.67 12.49 3.01
N THR A 171 -2.98 12.36 1.71
CA THR A 171 -2.26 11.54 0.74
C THR A 171 -0.74 11.76 0.68
N SER A 172 -0.27 12.97 0.97
CA SER A 172 1.15 13.33 0.94
C SER A 172 1.97 12.77 2.11
N ASN A 173 1.34 12.48 3.25
CA ASN A 173 2.02 12.14 4.50
C ASN A 173 2.07 10.64 4.83
N ILE A 174 1.36 9.81 4.07
CA ILE A 174 1.34 8.36 4.31
C ILE A 174 2.61 7.75 3.69
N LYS A 175 3.51 7.27 4.55
CA LYS A 175 4.67 6.47 4.13
C LYS A 175 4.18 5.07 3.80
N ILE A 176 4.22 4.71 2.52
CA ILE A 176 3.74 3.42 2.03
C ILE A 176 4.89 2.66 1.36
N ASN A 177 5.03 1.39 1.70
CA ASN A 177 6.07 0.49 1.21
C ASN A 177 5.44 -0.81 0.70
N ALA A 178 5.28 -0.97 -0.61
CA ALA A 178 4.71 -2.17 -1.24
C ALA A 178 5.48 -3.47 -0.92
N THR A 179 6.74 -3.39 -0.48
CA THR A 179 7.49 -4.56 0.02
C THR A 179 6.83 -5.21 1.25
N GLU A 180 5.99 -4.49 2.00
CA GLU A 180 5.21 -5.04 3.13
C GLU A 180 4.08 -6.00 2.67
N GLY A 181 3.91 -6.15 1.36
CA GLY A 181 2.93 -7.05 0.77
C GLY A 181 1.56 -6.41 0.59
N LYS A 182 0.83 -6.89 -0.42
CA LYS A 182 -0.48 -6.35 -0.80
C LYS A 182 -1.53 -6.43 0.32
N VAL A 183 -1.54 -7.53 1.08
CA VAL A 183 -2.52 -7.77 2.14
C VAL A 183 -2.37 -6.74 3.27
N ALA A 184 -1.15 -6.37 3.64
CA ALA A 184 -0.91 -5.36 4.67
C ALA A 184 -1.51 -4.00 4.28
N HIS A 185 -1.30 -3.55 3.04
CA HIS A 185 -1.87 -2.29 2.55
C HIS A 185 -3.39 -2.30 2.48
N ILE A 186 -3.98 -3.43 2.12
CA ILE A 186 -5.44 -3.60 2.12
C ILE A 186 -5.99 -3.51 3.54
N LEU A 187 -5.36 -4.20 4.50
CA LEU A 187 -5.79 -4.17 5.89
C LEU A 187 -5.63 -2.78 6.51
N ASP A 188 -4.55 -2.05 6.21
CA ASP A 188 -4.36 -0.67 6.72
C ASP A 188 -5.48 0.25 6.20
N GLY A 189 -5.78 0.20 4.90
CA GLY A 189 -6.84 1.01 4.32
C GLY A 189 -8.24 0.66 4.86
N MET A 190 -8.56 -0.64 4.96
CA MET A 190 -9.83 -1.12 5.52
C MET A 190 -9.99 -0.73 6.98
N SER A 191 -8.95 -0.88 7.79
CA SER A 191 -9.01 -0.61 9.23
C SER A 191 -9.35 0.85 9.54
N ARG A 192 -8.86 1.79 8.73
CA ARG A 192 -9.18 3.23 8.85
C ARG A 192 -10.63 3.54 8.52
N ILE A 193 -11.18 2.90 7.47
CA ILE A 193 -12.60 3.06 7.14
C ILE A 193 -13.47 2.50 8.28
N VAL A 194 -13.14 1.31 8.79
CA VAL A 194 -13.84 0.69 9.93
C VAL A 194 -13.79 1.59 11.16
N ALA A 195 -12.62 2.16 11.48
CA ALA A 195 -12.48 3.11 12.59
C ALA A 195 -13.36 4.35 12.40
N GLY A 196 -13.43 4.88 11.18
CA GLY A 196 -14.32 5.98 10.84
C GLY A 196 -15.79 5.65 11.02
N CYS A 197 -16.20 4.46 10.60
CA CYS A 197 -17.58 3.98 10.77
C CYS A 197 -17.96 3.85 12.25
N ILE A 198 -17.09 3.23 13.06
CA ILE A 198 -17.27 3.12 14.50
C ILE A 198 -17.36 4.51 15.14
N GLY A 199 -16.52 5.45 14.71
CA GLY A 199 -16.55 6.82 15.21
C GLY A 199 -17.85 7.56 14.87
N GLY A 200 -18.34 7.41 13.63
CA GLY A 200 -19.62 7.97 13.21
C GLY A 200 -20.80 7.39 14.00
N PHE A 201 -20.82 6.08 14.22
CA PHE A 201 -21.81 5.40 15.05
C PHE A 201 -21.79 5.89 16.50
N PHE A 202 -20.60 5.95 17.11
CA PHE A 202 -20.44 6.40 18.49
C PHE A 202 -20.93 7.84 18.68
N MET A 203 -20.58 8.74 17.76
CA MET A 203 -21.06 10.13 17.83
C MET A 203 -22.56 10.25 17.65
N ALA A 204 -23.17 9.43 16.79
CA ALA A 204 -24.63 9.42 16.65
C ALA A 204 -25.32 9.04 17.95
N LEU A 205 -24.80 8.03 18.67
CA LEU A 205 -25.32 7.65 19.98
C LEU A 205 -25.21 8.78 21.00
N LEU A 206 -24.06 9.48 21.04
CA LEU A 206 -23.83 10.57 21.98
C LEU A 206 -24.76 11.77 21.76
N VAL A 207 -25.06 12.08 20.50
CA VAL A 207 -26.03 13.13 20.14
C VAL A 207 -27.44 12.68 20.51
N LYS A 208 -27.83 11.46 20.14
CA LYS A 208 -29.17 10.91 20.41
C LYS A 208 -29.45 10.72 21.91
N SER A 209 -28.42 10.44 22.71
CA SER A 209 -28.55 10.34 24.16
C SER A 209 -28.60 11.70 24.85
N GLY A 210 -28.46 12.82 24.11
CA GLY A 210 -28.38 14.16 24.67
C GLY A 210 -27.12 14.45 25.50
N LEU A 211 -26.13 13.54 25.46
CA LEU A 211 -24.86 13.71 26.18
C LEU A 211 -24.01 14.83 25.55
N ILE A 212 -24.15 15.04 24.24
CA ILE A 212 -23.48 16.10 23.51
C ILE A 212 -24.53 16.89 22.71
N PHE A 213 -24.42 18.22 22.73
CA PHE A 213 -25.36 19.17 22.10
C PHE A 213 -26.79 19.07 22.67
N GLY A 214 -26.93 19.33 23.98
CA GLY A 214 -28.15 19.22 24.80
C GLY A 214 -29.49 19.41 24.06
N GLY A 215 -30.40 18.46 24.30
CA GLY A 215 -31.54 18.08 23.46
C GLY A 215 -32.64 19.10 23.16
N GLU A 216 -32.46 20.38 23.48
CA GLU A 216 -33.47 21.42 23.25
C GLU A 216 -33.10 22.43 22.14
N VAL A 217 -31.82 22.51 21.73
CA VAL A 217 -31.36 23.58 20.82
C VAL A 217 -31.57 23.27 19.34
N TYR A 218 -31.79 22.01 18.95
CA TYR A 218 -31.76 21.59 17.53
C TYR A 218 -32.94 20.72 17.06
N GLN A 219 -34.11 20.83 17.69
CA GLN A 219 -35.28 19.96 17.42
C GLN A 219 -35.71 19.91 15.94
N ASN A 220 -35.48 20.96 15.14
CA ASN A 220 -35.84 20.97 13.72
C ASN A 220 -34.75 20.45 12.76
N ASN A 221 -33.51 20.22 13.22
CA ASN A 221 -32.38 19.85 12.36
C ASN A 221 -31.47 18.75 12.96
N GLU A 222 -31.98 18.00 13.94
CA GLU A 222 -31.23 16.96 14.66
C GLU A 222 -30.62 15.92 13.70
N TYR A 223 -31.38 15.48 12.70
CA TYR A 223 -30.91 14.55 11.66
C TYR A 223 -29.63 15.04 10.96
N TYR A 224 -29.63 16.27 10.48
CA TYR A 224 -28.47 16.84 9.78
C TYR A 224 -27.27 17.03 10.71
N LEU A 225 -27.53 17.38 11.98
CA LEU A 225 -26.49 17.51 12.99
C LEU A 225 -25.82 16.15 13.26
N VAL A 226 -26.62 15.09 13.45
CA VAL A 226 -26.13 13.72 13.65
C VAL A 226 -25.24 13.26 12.48
N LEU A 227 -25.65 13.53 11.24
CA LEU A 227 -24.85 13.18 10.06
C LEU A 227 -23.57 14.03 9.96
N ALA A 228 -23.65 15.33 10.22
CA ALA A 228 -22.48 16.21 10.16
C ALA A 228 -21.43 15.82 11.21
N VAL A 229 -21.85 15.55 12.45
CA VAL A 229 -20.95 15.12 13.52
C VAL A 229 -20.38 13.73 13.23
N ALA A 230 -21.17 12.81 12.68
CA ALA A 230 -20.67 11.49 12.26
C ALA A 230 -19.61 11.59 11.16
N LEU A 231 -19.82 12.46 10.16
CA LEU A 231 -18.84 12.74 9.11
C LEU A 231 -17.54 13.30 9.70
N LEU A 232 -17.64 14.27 10.61
CA LEU A 232 -16.49 14.86 11.28
C LEU A 232 -15.73 13.84 12.14
N ALA A 233 -16.45 12.97 12.85
CA ALA A 233 -15.89 11.90 13.65
C ALA A 233 -15.06 10.93 12.79
N GLY A 234 -15.58 10.56 11.63
CA GLY A 234 -14.87 9.76 10.65
C GLY A 234 -13.65 10.48 10.07
N ALA A 235 -13.80 11.76 9.73
CA ALA A 235 -12.72 12.57 9.18
C ALA A 235 -11.57 12.80 10.18
N SER A 236 -11.85 12.72 11.49
CA SER A 236 -10.86 12.90 12.54
C SER A 236 -10.74 11.68 13.42
N GLU A 237 -9.74 10.85 13.12
CA GLU A 237 -9.30 9.72 13.95
C GLU A 237 -9.09 10.09 15.44
N ARG A 238 -8.85 11.37 15.76
CA ARG A 238 -8.60 11.86 17.13
C ARG A 238 -9.83 12.41 17.85
N LEU A 239 -10.92 12.74 17.15
CA LEU A 239 -12.09 13.36 17.79
C LEU A 239 -12.72 12.43 18.81
N VAL A 240 -12.97 11.17 18.44
CA VAL A 240 -13.62 10.19 19.31
C VAL A 240 -12.80 9.91 20.59
N PRO A 241 -11.49 9.58 20.52
CA PRO A 241 -10.68 9.42 21.73
C PRO A 241 -10.64 10.68 22.61
N SER A 242 -10.57 11.88 22.01
CA SER A 242 -10.52 13.13 22.77
C SER A 242 -11.80 13.39 23.57
N LEU A 243 -12.96 13.04 23.01
CA LEU A 243 -14.25 13.16 23.69
C LEU A 243 -14.41 12.13 24.80
N ILE A 244 -14.00 10.88 24.57
CA ILE A 244 -13.99 9.84 25.61
C ILE A 244 -13.14 10.29 26.81
N ASN A 245 -11.93 10.80 26.56
CA ASN A 245 -11.05 11.29 27.61
C ASN A 245 -11.62 12.49 28.38
N LYS A 246 -12.43 13.33 27.71
CA LYS A 246 -13.09 14.47 28.36
C LYS A 246 -14.23 13.99 29.25
N LEU A 247 -15.10 13.12 28.75
CA LEU A 247 -16.23 12.56 29.51
C LEU A 247 -15.74 11.74 30.73
N SER A 248 -14.65 10.99 30.58
CA SER A 248 -14.07 10.24 31.70
C SER A 248 -13.56 11.15 32.81
N ARG A 249 -12.92 12.29 32.47
CA ARG A 249 -12.43 13.27 33.45
C ARG A 249 -13.56 13.95 34.21
N GLU A 250 -14.61 14.40 33.51
CA GLU A 250 -15.78 15.02 34.14
C GLU A 250 -16.47 14.06 35.11
N THR A 251 -16.54 12.76 34.76
CA THR A 251 -17.08 11.73 35.64
C THR A 251 -16.22 11.57 36.91
N SER A 252 -14.89 11.49 36.77
CA SER A 252 -13.97 11.36 37.92
C SER A 252 -13.97 12.58 38.85
N GLU A 253 -14.09 13.80 38.30
CA GLU A 253 -14.14 15.03 39.10
C GLU A 253 -15.43 15.11 39.94
N SER A 254 -16.57 14.68 39.40
CA SER A 254 -17.85 14.66 40.14
C SER A 254 -17.89 13.64 41.29
N GLU A 255 -17.18 12.51 41.17
CA GLU A 255 -17.00 11.54 42.27
C GLU A 255 -16.03 12.04 43.35
N SER A 256 -15.04 12.87 43.00
CA SER A 256 -14.07 13.42 43.97
C SER A 256 -14.56 14.65 44.75
N GLY A 257 -15.55 15.37 44.21
CA GLY A 257 -16.17 16.55 44.84
C GLY A 257 -17.36 16.24 45.75
N SER A 258 -17.68 14.97 45.97
CA SER A 258 -18.79 14.50 46.80
C SER A 258 -18.33 13.84 48.12
N VAL A 259 -17.10 14.10 48.56
CA VAL A 259 -16.55 13.71 49.88
C VAL A 259 -16.38 14.93 50.78
#